data_AF-A0A1Q4A3Q0-F1
#
_entry.id   AF-A0A1Q4A3Q0-F1
#
_cell.length_a   1.000
_cell.length_b   1.000
_cell.length_c   1.000
_cell.angle_alpha   90.00
_cell.angle_beta   90.00
_cell.angle_gamma   90.00
#
_symmetry.space_group_name_H-M   'P 1'
#
loop_
_entity.id
_entity.type
_entity.pdbx_description
1 polymer ?
#
loop_
_entity_poly.entity_id
_entity_poly.type
_entity_poly.pdbx_seq_one_letter_code
_entity_poly.pdbx_strand_id
1 'polypeptide(L)' 'MIDWMAFLTVFVSALVSACIAVALFSLGLRLGDGEATWRRPVSVSMFVLCGAVVLFGIYLIVGDHLLTLFTR' A
#
# COMPACT_ATOMS: atom_id res chain seq x y z
N MET A 1 17.80 -22.65 -16.89
CA MET A 1 17.69 -23.15 -15.51
C MET A 1 17.03 -22.05 -14.70
N ILE A 2 15.95 -22.35 -13.97
CA ILE A 2 15.21 -21.34 -13.21
C ILE A 2 16.08 -20.85 -12.06
N ASP A 3 16.12 -19.54 -11.85
CA ASP A 3 16.91 -18.95 -10.77
C ASP A 3 16.07 -18.91 -9.49
N TRP A 4 16.15 -20.00 -8.72
CA TRP A 4 15.35 -20.20 -7.51
C TRP A 4 15.52 -19.06 -6.48
N MET A 5 16.70 -18.42 -6.45
CA MET A 5 16.98 -17.28 -5.56
C MET A 5 16.28 -16.00 -6.00
N ALA A 6 16.20 -15.74 -7.31
CA ALA A 6 15.45 -14.59 -7.83
C ALA A 6 13.96 -14.72 -7.52
N PHE A 7 13.38 -15.91 -7.67
CA PHE A 7 11.98 -16.18 -7.32
C PHE A 7 11.69 -15.93 -5.84
N LEU A 8 12.55 -16.45 -4.95
CA LEU A 8 12.39 -16.25 -3.50
C LEU A 8 12.43 -14.76 -3.12
N THR A 9 13.29 -13.98 -3.77
CA THR A 9 13.41 -12.54 -3.52
C THR A 9 12.12 -11.79 -3.88
N VAL A 10 11.55 -12.07 -5.06
CA VAL A 10 10.27 -11.45 -5.49
C VAL A 10 9.15 -11.86 -4.54
N PHE A 11 9.08 -13.15 -4.19
CA PHE A 11 8.09 -13.66 -3.24
C PHE A 11 8.15 -12.94 -1.89
N VAL A 12 9.34 -12.82 -1.30
CA VAL A 12 9.52 -12.12 -0.01
C VAL A 12 9.17 -10.64 -0.15
N SER A 13 9.59 -9.97 -1.23
CA SER A 13 9.28 -8.55 -1.44
C SER A 13 7.77 -8.29 -1.57
N ALA A 14 7.06 -9.15 -2.30
CA ALA A 14 5.61 -9.07 -2.47
C ALA A 14 4.88 -9.36 -1.15
N LEU A 15 5.33 -10.36 -0.39
CA LEU A 15 4.76 -10.71 0.90
C LEU A 15 4.93 -9.57 1.92
N VAL A 16 6.13 -8.99 2.01
CA VAL A 16 6.40 -7.85 2.89
C VAL A 16 5.53 -6.65 2.52
N SER A 17 5.43 -6.33 1.24
CA SER A 17 4.57 -5.24 0.75
C SER A 17 3.10 -5.46 1.12
N ALA A 18 2.59 -6.68 0.91
CA ALA A 18 1.22 -7.05 1.27
C ALA A 18 0.98 -6.91 2.78
N CYS A 19 1.89 -7.40 3.63
CA CYS A 19 1.80 -7.27 5.07
C CYS A 19 1.75 -5.80 5.52
N ILE A 20 2.56 -4.93 4.92
CA ILE A 20 2.57 -3.49 5.24
C ILE A 20 1.22 -2.85 4.90
N ALA A 21 0.68 -3.10 3.71
CA ALA A 21 -0.61 -2.55 3.30
C ALA A 21 -1.74 -3.00 4.24
N VAL A 22 -1.79 -4.30 4.56
CA VAL A 22 -2.80 -4.87 5.47
C VAL A 22 -2.67 -4.31 6.89
N ALA A 23 -1.44 -4.14 7.39
CA ALA A 23 -1.18 -3.59 8.71
C ALA A 23 -1.63 -2.13 8.81
N LEU A 24 -1.31 -1.28 7.82
CA LEU A 24 -1.75 0.11 7.77
C LEU A 24 -3.28 0.22 7.74
N PHE A 25 -3.94 -0.60 6.92
CA PHE A 25 -5.40 -0.62 6.83
C PHE A 25 -6.05 -1.07 8.15
N SER A 26 -5.54 -2.15 8.74
CA SER A 26 -6.05 -2.68 10.02
C SER A 26 -5.83 -1.69 11.17
N LEU A 27 -4.68 -1.01 11.19
CA LEU A 27 -4.41 0.06 12.15
C LEU A 27 -5.36 1.24 11.97
N GLY A 28 -5.63 1.66 10.73
CA GLY A 28 -6.59 2.73 10.42
C GLY A 28 -7.98 2.44 10.98
N LEU A 29 -8.49 1.23 10.77
CA LEU A 29 -9.77 0.79 11.33
C LEU A 29 -9.76 0.79 12.85
N ARG A 30 -8.72 0.20 13.46
CA ARG A 30 -8.61 0.10 14.93
C ARG A 30 -8.47 1.46 15.61
N LEU A 31 -7.77 2.40 14.98
CA LEU A 31 -7.62 3.76 15.50
C LEU A 31 -8.89 4.58 15.33
N GLY A 32 -9.76 4.26 14.36
CA GLY A 32 -11.01 4.96 14.09
C GLY A 32 -12.17 4.66 15.06
N ASP A 33 -12.15 3.50 15.72
CA ASP A 33 -13.26 2.99 16.55
C ASP A 33 -13.36 3.65 17.95
N GLY A 34 -13.51 4.97 18.06
CA GLY A 34 -13.86 5.55 19.37
C GLY A 34 -13.73 7.06 19.50
N GLU A 35 -14.11 7.57 20.66
CA GLU A 35 -14.68 8.92 20.82
C GLU A 35 -13.66 10.07 20.97
N ALA A 36 -12.37 9.79 21.19
CA ALA A 36 -11.39 10.85 21.35
C ALA A 36 -11.20 11.64 20.04
N THR A 37 -11.31 12.98 20.12
CA THR A 37 -11.20 13.90 18.96
C THR A 37 -9.93 13.70 18.13
N TRP A 38 -8.81 13.35 18.78
CA TRP A 38 -7.52 13.11 18.12
C TRP A 38 -7.43 11.78 17.34
N ARG A 39 -8.36 10.84 17.54
CA ARG A 39 -8.33 9.54 16.84
C ARG A 39 -8.78 9.63 15.39
N ARG A 40 -9.72 10.53 15.08
CA ARG A 40 -10.19 10.79 13.70
C ARG A 40 -9.07 11.23 12.75
N PRO A 41 -8.25 12.26 13.04
CA PRO A 41 -7.18 12.64 12.12
C PRO A 41 -6.10 11.56 12.01
N VAL A 42 -5.85 10.78 13.07
CA VAL A 42 -4.86 9.69 13.07
C VAL A 42 -5.30 8.49 12.23
N SER A 43 -6.58 8.09 12.28
CA SER A 43 -7.07 7.02 11.41
C SER A 43 -7.05 7.46 9.94
N VAL A 44 -7.47 8.71 9.67
CA VAL A 44 -7.44 9.29 8.32
C VAL A 44 -6.01 9.34 7.79
N SER A 45 -5.03 9.77 8.58
CA SER A 45 -3.62 9.77 8.12
C SER A 45 -3.14 8.36 7.79
N MET A 46 -3.49 7.34 8.58
CA MET A 46 -3.16 5.95 8.30
C MET A 46 -3.81 5.43 7.01
N PHE A 47 -5.07 5.80 6.75
CA PHE A 47 -5.74 5.47 5.49
C PHE A 47 -5.11 6.19 4.29
N VAL A 48 -4.73 7.45 4.44
CA VAL A 48 -4.03 8.21 3.39
C VAL A 48 -2.67 7.57 3.09
N LEU A 49 -1.91 7.17 4.12
CA LEU A 49 -0.65 6.45 3.95
C LEU A 49 -0.87 5.11 3.24
N CYS A 50 -1.88 4.34 3.62
CA CYS A 50 -2.23 3.10 2.95
C CYS A 50 -2.58 3.32 1.47
N GLY A 51 -3.41 4.33 1.18
CA GLY A 51 -3.77 4.72 -0.18
C GLY A 51 -2.54 5.12 -1.00
N ALA A 52 -1.63 5.91 -0.41
CA ALA A 52 -0.38 6.33 -1.06
C ALA A 52 0.52 5.13 -1.40
N VAL A 53 0.66 4.15 -0.50
CA VAL A 53 1.43 2.91 -0.75
C VAL A 53 0.84 2.14 -1.94
N VAL A 54 -0.49 1.99 -1.99
CA VAL A 54 -1.17 1.28 -3.08
C VAL A 54 -1.02 2.02 -4.41
N LEU A 55 -1.24 3.34 -4.42
CA LEU A 55 -1.09 4.18 -5.61
C LEU A 55 0.35 4.15 -6.13
N PHE A 56 1.33 4.18 -5.23
CA PHE A 56 2.74 4.03 -5.59
C PHE A 56 3.02 2.67 -6.22
N GLY A 57 2.45 1.58 -5.68
CA GLY A 57 2.54 0.25 -6.30
C GLY A 57 1.95 0.20 -7.71
N ILE A 58 0.76 0.79 -7.90
CA ILE A 58 0.11 0.89 -9.23
C ILE A 58 0.99 1.70 -10.19
N TYR A 59 1.56 2.81 -9.72
CA TYR A 59 2.47 3.64 -10.51
C TYR A 59 3.72 2.85 -10.93
N LEU A 60 4.30 2.02 -10.05
CA LEU A 60 5.45 1.19 -10.41
C LEU A 60 5.12 0.07 -11.40
N ILE A 61 3.90 -0.49 -11.35
CA ILE A 61 3.47 -1.60 -12.23
C ILE A 61 3.06 -1.08 -13.61
N VAL A 62 2.30 0.01 -13.66
CA VAL A 62 1.71 0.55 -14.89
C VAL A 62 2.59 1.65 -15.52
N GLY A 63 3.30 2.43 -14.71
CA GLY A 63 4.24 3.46 -15.17
C GLY A 63 3.60 4.52 -16.08
N ASP A 64 4.31 4.87 -17.15
CA ASP A 64 3.94 5.90 -18.13
C ASP A 64 2.64 5.57 -18.91
N HIS A 65 2.29 4.28 -19.00
CA HIS A 65 1.02 3.86 -19.60
C HIS A 65 -0.20 4.38 -18.83
N LEU A 66 -0.09 4.62 -17.53
CA LEU A 66 -1.17 5.22 -16.74
C LEU A 66 -1.33 6.71 -17.09
N LEU A 67 -0.20 7.42 -17.21
CA LEU A 67 -0.17 8.86 -17.48
C LEU A 67 -0.63 9.17 -18.90
N THR A 68 -0.24 8.35 -19.87
CA THR A 68 -0.68 8.48 -21.27
C THR A 68 -2.16 8.19 -21.48
N LEU A 69 -2.77 7.32 -20.65
CA LEU A 69 -4.21 7.04 -20.67
C LEU A 69 -5.05 8.18 -20.06
N PHE A 70 -4.52 8.89 -19.08
CA PHE A 70 -5.16 10.05 -18.45
C PHE A 70 -4.89 11.37 -19.19
N THR A 71 -3.83 11.44 -19.99
CA THR A 71 -3.41 12.66 -20.72
C THR A 71 -3.89 12.70 -22.18
N ARG A 72 -4.46 11.60 -22.70
CA ARG A 72 -5.16 11.58 -24.00
C ARG A 72 -6.65 11.81 -23.84
#